data_AF-A0A2K9L863-F1
#
_entry.id   AF-A0A2K9L863-F1
#
_cell.length_a   1.000
_cell.length_b   1.000
_cell.length_c   1.000
_cell.angle_alpha   90.00
_cell.angle_beta   90.00
_cell.angle_gamma   90.00
#
_symmetry.space_group_name_H-M   'P 1'
#
loop_
_entity.id
_entity.type
_entity.pdbx_description
1 polymer ?
#
loop_
_entity_poly.entity_id
_entity_poly.type
_entity_poly.pdbx_seq_one_letter_code
_entity_poly.pdbx_strand_id
1 'polypeptide(L)'
;MRRLCGIWLAVAALSAQADATVAVCYNYGCAERAQVVFADDELEAADARLRQAGSAAEERALLAGVLGELYRISGERSPVGADRAGNLGDWGVHGRMDCIDHATSTTALLELLAARGSLRYHKVLAPARRSRFLFQHFAAVIEELAPPAPLAEPVKVPDHVGLLLFFCDDPGVFADIPPPPVPPPGNPGAQFAVDSWFVNNGEPAVVLPLADWLNGDGPNVQ
;
A
#
# COMPACT_ATOMS: atom_id res chain seq x y z
N MET A 1 4.62 24.26 58.33
CA MET A 1 3.70 23.83 57.25
C MET A 1 4.56 23.26 56.11
N ARG A 2 4.68 21.92 56.00
CA ARG A 2 5.50 21.26 54.95
C ARG A 2 4.71 21.22 53.65
N ARG A 3 5.21 21.87 52.60
CA ARG A 3 4.65 21.78 51.24
C ARG A 3 5.08 20.43 50.63
N LEU A 4 4.12 19.52 50.47
CA LEU A 4 4.31 18.27 49.72
C LEU A 4 4.29 18.62 48.23
N CYS A 5 5.43 18.46 47.57
CA CYS A 5 5.55 18.56 46.12
C CYS A 5 5.01 17.25 45.52
N GLY A 6 3.84 17.30 44.89
CA GLY A 6 3.25 16.14 44.24
C GLY A 6 4.00 15.80 42.95
N ILE A 7 4.66 14.64 42.94
CA ILE A 7 5.29 14.07 41.75
C ILE A 7 4.17 13.49 40.87
N TRP A 8 3.91 14.12 39.73
CA TRP A 8 3.05 13.59 38.69
C TRP A 8 3.85 12.60 37.85
N LEU A 9 3.60 11.30 38.04
CA LEU A 9 4.08 10.24 37.15
C LEU A 9 3.20 10.25 35.87
N ALA A 10 3.76 10.76 34.78
CA ALA A 10 3.19 10.58 33.46
C ALA A 10 3.35 9.10 33.06
N VAL A 11 2.24 8.36 33.03
CA VAL A 11 2.21 7.01 32.45
C VAL A 11 2.24 7.18 30.92
N ALA A 12 3.41 6.97 30.33
CA ALA A 12 3.50 6.79 28.88
C ALA A 12 2.85 5.44 28.54
N ALA A 13 1.71 5.48 27.85
CA ALA A 13 1.10 4.28 27.29
C ALA A 13 1.99 3.76 26.16
N LEU A 14 2.87 2.80 26.45
CA LEU A 14 3.48 1.98 25.41
C LEU A 14 2.37 1.16 24.77
N SER A 15 1.94 1.57 23.58
CA SER A 15 1.08 0.76 22.74
C SER A 15 1.96 -0.32 22.13
N ALA A 16 2.05 -1.50 22.74
CA ALA A 16 2.58 -2.66 22.06
C ALA A 16 1.56 -3.06 20.99
N GLN A 17 1.86 -2.79 19.72
CA GLN A 17 1.07 -3.32 18.62
C GLN A 17 1.35 -4.82 18.54
N ALA A 18 0.29 -5.61 18.33
CA ALA A 18 0.37 -7.06 18.38
C ALA A 18 0.76 -7.62 17.01
N ASP A 19 1.46 -8.76 17.03
CA ASP A 19 1.74 -9.57 15.85
C ASP A 19 0.45 -9.81 15.05
N ALA A 20 0.54 -9.74 13.72
CA ALA A 20 -0.59 -9.97 12.84
C ALA A 20 -0.50 -11.35 12.20
N THR A 21 -1.62 -12.05 12.06
CA THR A 21 -1.68 -13.33 11.34
C THR A 21 -2.43 -13.16 10.03
N VAL A 22 -1.83 -13.62 8.92
CA VAL A 22 -2.46 -13.66 7.60
C VAL A 22 -2.47 -15.09 7.08
N ALA A 23 -3.60 -15.50 6.52
CA ALA A 23 -3.71 -16.79 5.86
C ALA A 23 -3.24 -16.66 4.40
N VAL A 24 -2.15 -17.35 4.05
CA VAL A 24 -1.66 -17.46 2.67
C VAL A 24 -2.20 -18.72 2.02
N CYS A 25 -2.74 -18.58 0.81
CA CYS A 25 -3.27 -19.65 0.00
C CYS A 25 -2.16 -20.36 -0.78
N TYR A 26 -2.26 -21.66 -0.97
CA TYR A 26 -1.36 -22.42 -1.84
C TYR A 26 -2.00 -23.72 -2.34
N ASN A 27 -1.26 -24.45 -3.16
CA ASN A 27 -1.63 -25.70 -3.82
C ASN A 27 -2.76 -25.56 -4.86
N TYR A 28 -2.79 -24.42 -5.55
CA TYR A 28 -3.68 -24.05 -6.66
C TYR A 28 -5.14 -23.87 -6.23
N GLY A 29 -5.75 -22.76 -6.64
CA GLY A 29 -7.14 -22.45 -6.33
C GLY A 29 -7.45 -22.28 -4.85
N CYS A 30 -6.44 -21.95 -4.03
CA CYS A 30 -6.48 -21.89 -2.57
C CYS A 30 -6.98 -23.19 -1.93
N ALA A 31 -6.47 -24.33 -2.43
CA ALA A 31 -6.78 -25.64 -1.88
C ALA A 31 -6.34 -25.78 -0.41
N GLU A 32 -5.21 -25.17 -0.06
CA GLU A 32 -4.68 -25.14 1.29
C GLU A 32 -4.38 -23.72 1.76
N ARG A 33 -4.31 -23.53 3.08
CA ARG A 33 -3.98 -22.26 3.73
C ARG A 33 -2.95 -22.47 4.82
N ALA A 34 -1.92 -21.64 4.84
CA ALA A 34 -0.96 -21.56 5.94
C ALA A 34 -1.16 -20.24 6.70
N GLN A 35 -1.09 -20.29 8.03
CA GLN A 35 -1.12 -19.08 8.84
C GLN A 35 0.30 -18.55 9.00
N VAL A 36 0.55 -17.35 8.46
CA VAL A 36 1.83 -16.66 8.61
C VAL A 36 1.62 -15.56 9.65
N VAL A 37 2.39 -15.63 10.74
CA VAL A 37 2.46 -14.57 11.73
C VAL A 37 3.54 -13.59 11.27
N PHE A 38 3.23 -12.30 11.25
CA PHE A 38 4.14 -11.18 11.03
C PHE A 38 4.36 -10.48 12.36
N ALA A 39 5.62 -10.37 12.76
CA ALA A 39 5.99 -9.66 13.96
C ALA A 39 5.78 -8.15 13.76
N ASP A 40 5.52 -7.44 14.85
CA ASP A 40 5.21 -6.01 14.74
C ASP A 40 6.36 -5.18 14.17
N ASP A 41 7.62 -5.53 14.46
CA ASP A 41 8.81 -4.86 13.91
C ASP A 41 8.94 -5.02 12.38
N GLU A 42 8.55 -6.19 11.85
CA GLU A 42 8.47 -6.43 10.40
C GLU A 42 7.41 -5.53 9.74
N LEU A 43 6.27 -5.35 10.41
CA LEU A 43 5.18 -4.50 9.92
C LEU A 43 5.49 -3.02 10.09
N GLU A 44 6.20 -2.63 11.15
CA GLU A 44 6.72 -1.27 11.33
C GLU A 44 7.76 -0.93 10.26
N ALA A 45 8.62 -1.88 9.88
CA ALA A 45 9.58 -1.69 8.78
C ALA A 45 8.87 -1.49 7.43
N ALA A 46 7.82 -2.28 7.17
CA ALA A 46 6.96 -2.10 5.98
C ALA A 46 6.29 -0.71 5.96
N ASP A 47 5.72 -0.30 7.10
CA ASP A 47 5.08 1.00 7.27
C ASP A 47 6.07 2.16 7.10
N ALA A 48 7.27 2.06 7.68
CA ALA A 48 8.33 3.05 7.55
C ALA A 48 8.80 3.20 6.10
N ARG A 49 8.79 2.12 5.32
CA ARG A 49 9.09 2.17 3.88
C ARG A 49 7.97 2.86 3.11
N LEU A 50 6.71 2.51 3.34
CA LEU A 50 5.55 3.12 2.65
C LEU A 50 5.40 4.61 3.00
N ARG A 51 5.72 5.02 4.23
CA ARG A 51 5.70 6.44 4.66
C ARG A 51 6.62 7.36 3.85
N GLN A 52 7.61 6.82 3.16
CA GLN A 52 8.50 7.59 2.28
C GLN A 52 7.80 8.08 1.01
N ALA A 53 6.64 7.49 0.65
CA ALA A 53 5.86 7.93 -0.50
C ALA A 53 5.29 9.35 -0.29
N GLY A 54 5.65 10.26 -1.19
CA GLY A 54 5.06 11.59 -1.32
C GLY A 54 3.92 11.66 -2.33
N SER A 55 3.72 10.61 -3.13
CA SER A 55 2.66 10.50 -4.14
C SER A 55 2.10 9.09 -4.28
N ALA A 56 0.97 8.96 -4.96
CA ALA A 56 0.39 7.65 -5.27
C ALA A 56 1.31 6.79 -6.15
N ALA A 57 1.99 7.40 -7.13
CA ALA A 57 2.95 6.68 -7.96
C ALA A 57 4.12 6.10 -7.15
N GLU A 58 4.65 6.89 -6.20
CA GLU A 58 5.71 6.43 -5.30
C GLU A 58 5.22 5.35 -4.32
N GLU A 59 3.99 5.48 -3.81
CA GLU A 59 3.39 4.45 -2.95
C GLU A 59 3.31 3.11 -3.69
N ARG A 60 2.86 3.10 -4.95
CA ARG A 60 2.82 1.86 -5.77
C ARG A 60 4.21 1.23 -5.95
N ALA A 61 5.24 2.05 -6.21
CA ALA A 61 6.60 1.57 -6.40
C ALA A 61 7.19 0.98 -5.10
N LEU A 62 6.95 1.62 -3.96
CA LEU A 62 7.39 1.14 -2.65
C LEU A 62 6.60 -0.10 -2.21
N LEU A 63 5.29 -0.11 -2.46
CA LEU A 63 4.37 -1.21 -2.15
C LEU A 63 4.77 -2.50 -2.86
N ALA A 64 5.19 -2.43 -4.12
CA ALA A 64 5.70 -3.58 -4.86
C ALA A 64 6.82 -4.30 -4.10
N GLY A 65 7.81 -3.55 -3.60
CA GLY A 65 8.92 -4.11 -2.83
C GLY A 65 8.55 -4.53 -1.40
N VAL A 66 7.57 -3.87 -0.77
CA VAL A 66 7.03 -4.30 0.53
C VAL A 66 6.33 -5.65 0.41
N LEU A 67 5.52 -5.84 -0.64
CA LEU A 67 4.88 -7.13 -0.89
C LEU A 67 5.90 -8.23 -1.15
N GLY A 68 6.95 -7.95 -1.93
CA GLY A 68 8.07 -8.89 -2.11
C GLY A 68 8.63 -9.38 -0.78
N GLU A 69 8.91 -8.45 0.14
CA GLU A 69 9.42 -8.76 1.48
C GLU A 69 8.43 -9.58 2.33
N LEU A 70 7.14 -9.22 2.31
CA LEU A 70 6.10 -9.99 3.02
C LEU A 70 5.97 -11.41 2.45
N TYR A 71 6.14 -11.59 1.14
CA TYR A 71 6.18 -12.89 0.50
C TYR A 71 7.46 -13.67 0.82
N ARG A 72 8.62 -13.02 0.97
CA ARG A 72 9.85 -13.66 1.49
C ARG A 72 9.61 -14.25 2.87
N ILE A 73 9.06 -13.44 3.79
CA ILE A 73 8.72 -13.87 5.15
C ILE A 73 7.69 -15.00 5.12
N SER A 74 6.68 -14.91 4.27
CA SER A 74 5.67 -15.97 4.09
C SER A 74 6.31 -17.27 3.59
N GLY A 75 7.25 -17.18 2.65
CA GLY A 75 7.99 -18.32 2.11
C GLY A 75 8.92 -18.99 3.12
N GLU A 76 9.51 -18.22 4.04
CA GLU A 76 10.35 -18.75 5.12
C GLU A 76 9.53 -19.47 6.20
N ARG A 77 8.27 -19.08 6.39
CA ARG A 77 7.40 -19.55 7.49
C ARG A 77 6.32 -20.53 7.06
N SER A 78 6.24 -20.85 5.77
CA SER A 78 5.20 -21.73 5.25
C SER A 78 5.66 -22.49 3.99
N PRO A 79 4.90 -23.50 3.54
CA PRO A 79 5.23 -24.24 2.33
C PRO A 79 5.38 -23.39 1.07
N VAL A 80 4.81 -22.18 1.04
CA VAL A 80 4.83 -21.30 -0.14
C VAL A 80 6.23 -20.90 -0.58
N GLY A 81 7.26 -21.11 0.25
CA GLY A 81 8.65 -20.92 -0.16
C GLY A 81 9.10 -21.84 -1.31
N ALA A 82 8.35 -22.92 -1.58
CA ALA A 82 8.57 -23.79 -2.73
C ALA A 82 8.01 -23.24 -4.05
N ASP A 83 7.22 -22.16 -4.00
CA ASP A 83 6.63 -21.51 -5.15
C ASP A 83 7.66 -20.94 -6.13
N ARG A 84 7.28 -20.88 -7.41
CA ARG A 84 8.09 -20.35 -8.50
C ARG A 84 7.24 -19.46 -9.38
N ALA A 85 7.83 -18.33 -9.79
CA ALA A 85 7.21 -17.39 -10.71
C ALA A 85 6.58 -18.09 -11.93
N GLY A 86 5.35 -17.71 -12.28
CA GLY A 86 4.71 -18.12 -13.51
C GLY A 86 4.26 -19.59 -13.60
N ASN A 87 4.18 -20.32 -12.47
CA ASN A 87 3.91 -21.77 -12.45
C ASN A 87 4.94 -22.60 -13.25
N LEU A 88 6.18 -22.11 -13.38
CA LEU A 88 7.19 -22.74 -14.23
C LEU A 88 7.76 -24.00 -13.55
N GLY A 89 7.34 -25.18 -14.02
CA GLY A 89 7.91 -26.46 -13.63
C GLY A 89 7.58 -26.90 -12.20
N ASP A 90 6.46 -26.42 -11.67
CA ASP A 90 6.01 -26.62 -10.28
C ASP A 90 5.03 -27.81 -10.11
N TRP A 91 4.79 -28.59 -11.17
CA TRP A 91 3.87 -29.74 -11.12
C TRP A 91 4.19 -30.69 -9.96
N GLY A 92 3.21 -30.89 -9.08
CA GLY A 92 3.34 -31.79 -7.94
C GLY A 92 4.14 -31.23 -6.76
N VAL A 93 4.68 -30.00 -6.86
CA VAL A 93 5.37 -29.33 -5.75
C VAL A 93 4.34 -28.91 -4.69
N HIS A 94 4.56 -29.31 -3.44
CA HIS A 94 3.75 -28.88 -2.32
C HIS A 94 4.17 -27.46 -1.90
N GLY A 95 3.21 -26.53 -1.88
CA GLY A 95 3.47 -25.11 -1.64
C GLY A 95 3.51 -24.25 -2.90
N ARG A 96 3.36 -24.83 -4.10
CA ARG A 96 3.20 -24.07 -5.34
C ARG A 96 1.96 -23.17 -5.28
N MET A 97 2.02 -22.04 -5.96
CA MET A 97 0.93 -21.07 -6.01
C MET A 97 0.53 -20.78 -7.45
N ASP A 98 -0.77 -20.76 -7.73
CA ASP A 98 -1.29 -20.24 -9.00
C ASP A 98 -1.74 -18.78 -8.88
N CYS A 99 -2.26 -18.21 -9.97
CA CYS A 99 -2.78 -16.85 -9.98
C CYS A 99 -3.90 -16.61 -8.94
N ILE A 100 -4.68 -17.63 -8.56
CA ILE A 100 -5.74 -17.51 -7.56
C ILE A 100 -5.13 -17.44 -6.16
N ASP A 101 -4.15 -18.30 -5.88
CA ASP A 101 -3.39 -18.29 -4.64
C ASP A 101 -2.70 -16.94 -4.41
N HIS A 102 -2.03 -16.42 -5.45
CA HIS A 102 -1.38 -15.11 -5.41
C HIS A 102 -2.36 -13.96 -5.24
N ALA A 103 -3.43 -13.90 -6.04
CA ALA A 103 -4.43 -12.84 -5.92
C ALA A 103 -5.07 -12.82 -4.53
N THR A 104 -5.42 -13.99 -3.99
CA THR A 104 -6.04 -14.10 -2.66
C THR A 104 -5.07 -13.69 -1.55
N SER A 105 -3.85 -14.21 -1.57
CA SER A 105 -2.85 -13.92 -0.53
C SER A 105 -2.37 -12.47 -0.60
N THR A 106 -2.19 -11.92 -1.81
CA THR A 106 -1.82 -10.51 -2.02
C THR A 106 -2.92 -9.59 -1.51
N THR A 107 -4.19 -9.89 -1.78
CA THR A 107 -5.31 -9.11 -1.22
C THR A 107 -5.31 -9.14 0.30
N ALA A 108 -5.10 -10.29 0.93
CA ALA A 108 -5.06 -10.39 2.40
C ALA A 108 -3.89 -9.58 3.01
N LEU A 109 -2.72 -9.58 2.38
CA LEU A 109 -1.58 -8.77 2.80
C LEU A 109 -1.86 -7.27 2.62
N LEU A 110 -2.48 -6.87 1.51
CA LEU A 110 -2.88 -5.48 1.27
C LEU A 110 -3.93 -5.01 2.29
N GLU A 111 -4.90 -5.86 2.62
CA GLU A 111 -5.91 -5.58 3.64
C GLU A 111 -5.28 -5.40 5.03
N LEU A 112 -4.26 -6.21 5.39
CA LEU A 112 -3.49 -6.01 6.60
C LEU A 112 -2.82 -4.63 6.62
N LEU A 113 -2.13 -4.25 5.54
CA LEU A 113 -1.48 -2.94 5.42
C LEU A 113 -2.50 -1.79 5.49
N ALA A 114 -3.66 -1.94 4.85
CA ALA A 114 -4.74 -0.97 4.89
C ALA A 114 -5.34 -0.83 6.29
N ALA A 115 -5.58 -1.94 7.00
CA ALA A 115 -6.10 -1.94 8.36
C ALA A 115 -5.15 -1.28 9.37
N ARG A 116 -3.84 -1.33 9.10
CA ARG A 116 -2.81 -0.62 9.87
C ARG A 116 -2.68 0.86 9.50
N GLY A 117 -3.36 1.32 8.45
CA GLY A 117 -3.24 2.69 7.95
C GLY A 117 -1.96 2.97 7.17
N SER A 118 -1.23 1.93 6.76
CA SER A 118 0.03 2.07 6.03
C SER A 118 -0.15 2.49 4.57
N LEU A 119 -1.34 2.29 3.99
CA LEU A 119 -1.71 2.78 2.65
C LEU A 119 -2.36 4.16 2.78
N ARG A 120 -1.68 5.20 2.29
CA ARG A 120 -2.11 6.60 2.37
C ARG A 120 -2.76 7.09 1.08
N TYR A 121 -2.33 6.55 -0.05
CA TYR A 121 -2.80 6.98 -1.37
C TYR A 121 -3.73 5.97 -2.03
N HIS A 122 -3.86 4.75 -1.51
CA HIS A 122 -4.73 3.73 -2.10
C HIS A 122 -5.62 3.03 -1.08
N LYS A 123 -6.77 2.55 -1.55
CA LYS A 123 -7.60 1.55 -0.87
C LYS A 123 -7.58 0.23 -1.65
N VAL A 124 -7.82 -0.86 -0.95
CA VAL A 124 -7.90 -2.20 -1.55
C VAL A 124 -9.30 -2.45 -2.10
N LEU A 125 -9.38 -3.08 -3.27
CA LEU A 125 -10.63 -3.51 -3.89
C LEU A 125 -10.68 -5.04 -4.02
N ALA A 126 -11.84 -5.55 -4.42
CA ALA A 126 -11.98 -6.95 -4.79
C ALA A 126 -11.02 -7.31 -5.94
N PRO A 127 -10.46 -8.54 -5.95
CA PRO A 127 -9.58 -9.00 -7.03
C PRO A 127 -10.21 -8.87 -8.41
N ALA A 128 -9.40 -8.51 -9.41
CA ALA A 128 -9.80 -8.50 -10.79
C ALA A 128 -9.49 -9.83 -11.46
N ARG A 129 -10.28 -10.14 -12.49
CA ARG A 129 -10.09 -11.31 -13.35
C ARG A 129 -10.00 -10.86 -14.80
N ARG A 130 -8.91 -11.20 -15.48
CA ARG A 130 -8.83 -11.16 -16.95
C ARG A 130 -9.00 -12.55 -17.51
N SER A 131 -9.77 -12.68 -18.59
CA SER A 131 -10.01 -13.94 -19.26
C SER A 131 -9.82 -13.78 -20.76
N ARG A 132 -8.94 -14.62 -21.34
CA ARG A 132 -8.73 -14.70 -22.78
C ARG A 132 -9.00 -16.14 -23.21
N PHE A 133 -10.20 -16.38 -23.73
CA PHE A 133 -10.73 -17.71 -24.06
C PHE A 133 -10.67 -18.70 -22.87
N LEU A 134 -9.65 -19.56 -22.83
CA LEU A 134 -9.51 -20.63 -21.84
C LEU A 134 -8.56 -20.27 -20.68
N PHE A 135 -7.77 -19.20 -20.81
CA PHE A 135 -6.84 -18.77 -19.77
C PHE A 135 -7.49 -17.70 -18.91
N GLN A 136 -7.61 -18.00 -17.61
CA GLN A 136 -8.03 -17.05 -16.59
C GLN A 136 -6.79 -16.63 -15.80
N HIS A 137 -6.73 -15.34 -15.47
CA HIS A 137 -5.68 -14.79 -14.63
C HIS A 137 -6.31 -13.82 -13.63
N PHE A 138 -5.86 -13.87 -12.39
CA PHE A 138 -6.38 -13.09 -11.27
C PHE A 138 -5.28 -12.24 -10.66
N ALA A 139 -5.61 -11.04 -10.19
CA ALA A 139 -4.70 -10.18 -9.45
C ALA A 139 -5.45 -9.40 -8.36
N ALA A 140 -4.73 -9.02 -7.31
CA ALA A 140 -5.24 -8.07 -6.32
C ALA A 140 -5.37 -6.68 -6.96
N VAL A 141 -6.25 -5.83 -6.42
CA VAL A 141 -6.53 -4.51 -6.99
C VAL A 141 -6.46 -3.46 -5.90
N ILE A 142 -5.82 -2.34 -6.25
CA ILE A 142 -5.82 -1.12 -5.45
C ILE A 142 -6.40 0.04 -6.27
N GLU A 143 -7.12 0.94 -5.60
CA GLU A 143 -7.67 2.16 -6.20
C GLU A 143 -7.06 3.38 -5.53
N GLU A 144 -6.61 4.32 -6.34
CA GLU A 144 -6.05 5.58 -5.89
C GLU A 144 -7.13 6.46 -5.25
N LEU A 145 -6.86 6.93 -4.03
CA LEU A 145 -7.73 7.82 -3.27
C LEU A 145 -7.65 9.25 -3.81
N ALA A 146 -8.74 9.99 -3.67
CA ALA A 146 -8.69 11.44 -3.86
C ALA A 146 -7.75 12.06 -2.83
N PRO A 147 -6.89 13.03 -3.21
CA PRO A 147 -6.19 13.85 -2.24
C PRO A 147 -7.21 14.40 -1.25
N PRO A 148 -6.91 14.43 0.06
CA PRO A 148 -7.79 15.10 1.00
C PRO A 148 -8.03 16.52 0.49
N ALA A 149 -9.31 16.92 0.45
CA ALA A 149 -9.67 18.28 0.06
C ALA A 149 -8.82 19.26 0.88
N PRO A 150 -8.26 20.31 0.28
CA PRO A 150 -7.46 21.28 1.03
C PRO A 150 -8.26 21.74 2.24
N LEU A 151 -7.68 21.56 3.44
CA LEU A 151 -8.35 21.83 4.72
C LEU A 151 -8.70 23.31 4.94
N ALA A 152 -8.21 24.20 4.09
CA ALA A 152 -8.63 25.57 4.05
C ALA A 152 -9.67 25.74 2.94
N GLU A 153 -10.93 26.02 3.31
CA GLU A 153 -11.73 26.87 2.44
C GLU A 153 -10.87 28.11 2.12
N PRO A 154 -10.81 28.57 0.86
CA PRO A 154 -10.07 29.78 0.55
C PRO A 154 -10.54 30.88 1.49
N VAL A 155 -9.63 31.40 2.31
CA VAL A 155 -9.93 32.50 3.23
C VAL A 155 -10.55 33.60 2.38
N LYS A 156 -11.82 33.94 2.64
CA LYS A 156 -12.50 35.00 1.93
C LYS A 156 -11.87 36.32 2.37
N VAL A 157 -10.82 36.73 1.66
CA VAL A 157 -10.13 38.00 1.89
C VAL A 157 -11.11 39.13 1.54
N PRO A 158 -11.53 39.97 2.50
CA PRO A 158 -12.41 41.10 2.21
C PRO A 158 -11.76 42.06 1.21
N ASP A 159 -12.55 42.64 0.30
CA ASP A 159 -12.06 43.52 -0.76
C ASP A 159 -11.20 44.69 -0.24
N HIS A 160 -11.49 45.17 0.98
CA HIS A 160 -10.74 46.25 1.62
C HIS A 160 -9.32 45.84 2.04
N VAL A 161 -9.01 44.56 2.21
CA VAL A 161 -7.65 44.10 2.54
C VAL A 161 -6.70 44.32 1.37
N GLY A 162 -7.15 44.10 0.13
CA GLY A 162 -6.37 44.44 -1.06
C GLY A 162 -6.08 45.95 -1.16
N LEU A 163 -7.06 46.80 -0.78
CA LEU A 163 -6.88 48.25 -0.66
C LEU A 163 -5.89 48.61 0.46
N LEU A 164 -6.01 48.02 1.65
CA LEU A 164 -5.09 48.28 2.76
C LEU A 164 -3.64 47.89 2.41
N LEU A 165 -3.44 46.75 1.75
CA LEU A 165 -2.12 46.31 1.29
C LEU A 165 -1.54 47.25 0.22
N PHE A 166 -2.39 47.77 -0.68
CA PHE A 166 -1.98 48.78 -1.66
C PHE A 166 -1.49 50.07 -0.99
N PHE A 167 -2.10 50.49 0.12
CA PHE A 167 -1.66 51.67 0.88
C PHE A 167 -0.46 51.41 1.80
N CYS A 168 -0.09 50.15 2.04
CA CYS A 168 1.07 49.80 2.87
C CYS A 168 2.40 49.79 2.10
N ASP A 169 2.40 49.97 0.77
CA ASP A 169 3.58 50.17 -0.09
C ASP A 169 4.75 49.20 0.16
N ASP A 170 4.46 47.98 0.63
CA ASP A 170 5.43 46.90 0.78
C ASP A 170 5.20 45.83 -0.29
N PRO A 171 5.87 45.93 -1.46
CA PRO A 171 5.76 44.92 -2.51
C PRO A 171 6.30 43.55 -2.09
N GLY A 172 7.01 43.44 -0.95
CA GLY A 172 7.51 42.18 -0.39
C GLY A 172 6.43 41.29 0.20
N VAL A 173 5.28 41.84 0.62
CA VAL A 173 4.21 41.08 1.30
C VAL A 173 3.71 39.90 0.46
N PHE A 174 3.64 40.05 -0.86
CA PHE A 174 3.17 38.97 -1.74
C PHE A 174 4.23 37.86 -1.91
N ALA A 175 5.51 38.19 -1.75
CA ALA A 175 6.59 37.21 -1.76
C ALA A 175 6.65 36.38 -0.46
N ASP A 176 6.09 36.91 0.64
CA ASP A 176 6.00 36.22 1.93
C ASP A 176 4.81 35.24 2.02
N ILE A 177 3.87 35.27 1.06
CA ILE A 177 2.75 34.33 1.02
C ILE A 177 3.25 33.00 0.42
N PRO A 178 3.33 31.91 1.20
CA PRO A 178 3.70 30.62 0.64
C PRO A 178 2.64 30.22 -0.38
N PRO A 179 3.03 29.75 -1.58
CA PRO A 179 2.07 29.21 -2.53
C PRO A 179 1.31 28.05 -1.86
N PRO A 180 0.02 27.86 -2.18
CA PRO A 180 -0.72 26.72 -1.66
C PRO A 180 0.03 25.43 -2.02
N PRO A 181 0.10 24.44 -1.11
CA PRO A 181 0.75 23.18 -1.41
C PRO A 181 0.09 22.58 -2.64
N VAL A 182 0.90 22.31 -3.68
CA VAL A 182 0.42 21.62 -4.88
C VAL A 182 -0.03 20.24 -4.42
N PRO A 183 -1.30 19.83 -4.64
CA PRO A 183 -1.71 18.48 -4.30
C PRO A 183 -0.79 17.49 -5.01
N PRO A 184 -0.37 16.41 -4.33
CA PRO A 184 0.54 15.45 -4.92
C PRO A 184 -0.05 14.92 -6.22
N PRO A 185 0.78 14.70 -7.26
CA PRO A 185 0.31 14.21 -8.55
C PRO A 185 -0.43 12.88 -8.34
N GLY A 186 -1.63 12.78 -8.92
CA GLY A 186 -2.49 11.63 -8.76
C GLY A 186 -3.71 11.64 -9.69
N ASN A 187 -4.26 10.46 -9.93
CA ASN A 187 -5.47 10.20 -10.70
C ASN A 187 -6.50 9.51 -9.79
N PRO A 188 -7.29 10.27 -9.00
CA PRO A 188 -8.29 9.68 -8.11
C PRO A 188 -9.23 8.72 -8.84
N GLY A 189 -9.44 7.53 -8.28
CA GLY A 189 -10.23 6.48 -8.90
C GLY A 189 -9.49 5.65 -9.94
N ALA A 190 -8.23 5.96 -10.26
CA ALA A 190 -7.40 5.08 -11.08
C ALA A 190 -7.16 3.77 -10.33
N GLN A 191 -7.36 2.65 -11.03
CA GLN A 191 -7.21 1.31 -10.49
C GLN A 191 -5.94 0.66 -11.03
N PHE A 192 -5.27 -0.10 -10.18
CA PHE A 192 -4.03 -0.79 -10.49
C PHE A 192 -4.13 -2.25 -10.08
N ALA A 193 -3.70 -3.14 -10.96
CA ALA A 193 -3.49 -4.54 -10.63
C ALA A 193 -2.16 -4.69 -9.89
N VAL A 194 -2.17 -5.46 -8.80
CA VAL A 194 -1.00 -5.83 -8.00
C VAL A 194 -0.86 -7.34 -8.07
N ASP A 195 0.15 -7.79 -8.80
CA ASP A 195 0.27 -9.17 -9.25
C ASP A 195 1.65 -9.74 -8.87
N SER A 196 1.65 -10.55 -7.82
CA SER A 196 2.85 -11.23 -7.31
C SER A 196 3.15 -12.54 -8.04
N TRP A 197 2.25 -13.04 -8.89
CA TRP A 197 2.40 -14.32 -9.59
C TRP A 197 3.56 -14.33 -10.60
N PHE A 198 3.90 -13.14 -11.13
CA PHE A 198 4.95 -12.99 -12.14
C PHE A 198 6.37 -13.14 -11.60
N VAL A 199 6.56 -13.17 -10.29
CA VAL A 199 7.88 -13.06 -9.66
C VAL A 199 8.03 -14.09 -8.55
N ASN A 200 9.27 -14.36 -8.14
CA ASN A 200 9.52 -15.25 -7.02
C ASN A 200 9.25 -14.54 -5.69
N ASN A 201 9.02 -15.29 -4.61
CA ASN A 201 8.97 -14.74 -3.26
C ASN A 201 10.23 -13.91 -2.95
N GLY A 202 10.03 -12.70 -2.40
CA GLY A 202 11.11 -11.73 -2.16
C GLY A 202 11.30 -10.69 -3.26
N GLU A 203 10.85 -10.97 -4.47
CA GLU A 203 10.94 -10.02 -5.58
C GLU A 203 9.77 -9.02 -5.54
N PRO A 204 9.96 -7.77 -6.01
CA PRO A 204 8.89 -6.79 -6.07
C PRO A 204 7.70 -7.26 -6.92
N ALA A 205 6.49 -7.16 -6.38
CA ALA A 205 5.27 -7.49 -7.13
C ALA A 205 5.08 -6.57 -8.34
N VAL A 206 4.44 -7.07 -9.39
CA VAL A 206 4.13 -6.28 -10.58
C VAL A 206 2.93 -5.39 -10.30
N VAL A 207 3.10 -4.08 -10.48
CA VAL A 207 2.02 -3.09 -10.31
C VAL A 207 1.81 -2.33 -11.61
N LEU A 208 0.63 -2.47 -12.22
CA LEU A 208 0.31 -1.90 -13.53
C LEU A 208 -1.10 -1.29 -13.52
N PRO A 209 -1.40 -0.29 -14.38
CA PRO A 209 -2.77 0.17 -14.56
C PRO A 209 -3.69 -1.02 -14.87
N LEU A 210 -4.85 -1.07 -14.21
CA LEU A 210 -5.75 -2.22 -14.31
C LEU A 210 -6.22 -2.43 -15.76
N ALA A 211 -6.44 -1.35 -16.52
CA ALA A 211 -6.82 -1.43 -17.92
C ALA A 211 -5.76 -2.14 -18.78
N ASP A 212 -4.49 -1.83 -18.56
CA ASP A 212 -3.36 -2.42 -19.29
C ASP A 212 -3.20 -3.90 -18.91
N TRP A 213 -3.28 -4.21 -17.61
CA TRP A 213 -3.29 -5.59 -17.15
C TRP A 213 -4.48 -6.38 -17.72
N LEU A 214 -5.70 -5.82 -17.76
CA LEU A 214 -6.85 -6.49 -18.38
C LEU A 214 -6.64 -6.78 -19.88
N ASN A 215 -5.86 -5.94 -20.57
CA ASN A 215 -5.51 -6.12 -21.99
C ASN A 215 -4.39 -7.15 -22.24
N GLY A 216 -3.76 -7.67 -21.18
CA GLY A 216 -2.74 -8.72 -21.27
C GLY A 216 -1.33 -8.26 -20.93
N ASP A 217 -1.13 -7.01 -20.51
CA ASP A 217 0.20 -6.53 -20.12
C ASP A 217 0.70 -7.21 -18.85
N GLY A 218 2.03 -7.26 -18.71
CA GLY A 218 2.74 -7.94 -17.63
C GLY A 218 3.98 -8.67 -18.15
N PRO A 219 4.92 -9.06 -17.26
CA PRO A 219 6.05 -9.89 -17.65
C PRO A 219 5.60 -11.19 -18.32
N ASN A 220 6.27 -11.58 -19.39
CA ASN A 220 5.99 -12.86 -20.01
C ASN A 220 6.74 -13.96 -19.26
N VAL A 221 6.03 -14.66 -18.38
CA VAL A 221 6.52 -15.81 -17.61
C VAL A 221 5.80 -17.10 -17.99
N GLN A 222 5.07 -17.08 -19.12
CA GLN A 222 4.37 -18.22 -19.73
C GLN A 222 5.18 -18.80 -20.89
#